data_AF-A0A6M5YM15-F1
#
_entry.id   AF-A0A6M5YM15-F1
#
_cell.length_a   1.000
_cell.length_b   1.000
_cell.length_c   1.000
_cell.angle_alpha   90.00
_cell.angle_beta   90.00
_cell.angle_gamma   90.00
#
_symmetry.space_group_name_H-M   'P 1'
#
loop_
_entity.id
_entity.type
_entity.pdbx_description
1 polymer ?
#
loop_
_entity_poly.entity_id
_entity_poly.type
_entity_poly.pdbx_seq_one_letter_code
_entity_poly.pdbx_strand_id
1 'polypeptide(L)' 'MSASTLRTLSNVCLIAGFASILAAVLVWFLSKEPDLAHGERFGIFVGLWAPTFFILSDRIDRYVAARRVAA' A
#
# COMPACT_ATOMS: atom_id res chain seq x y z
N MET A 1 -7.11 -17.77 11.05
CA MET A 1 -7.37 -17.20 9.71
C MET A 1 -7.12 -18.26 8.64
N SER A 2 -8.07 -18.43 7.72
CA SER A 2 -7.91 -19.34 6.57
C SER A 2 -6.79 -18.84 5.63
N ALA A 3 -6.18 -19.76 4.90
CA ALA A 3 -5.11 -19.42 3.95
C ALA A 3 -5.63 -18.51 2.81
N SER A 4 -6.90 -18.67 2.41
CA SER A 4 -7.56 -17.82 1.42
C SER A 4 -7.66 -16.37 1.90
N THR A 5 -8.09 -16.13 3.13
CA THR A 5 -8.19 -14.76 3.69
C THR A 5 -6.83 -14.05 3.73
N LEU A 6 -5.76 -14.76 4.11
CA LEU A 6 -4.41 -14.17 4.13
C LEU A 6 -3.92 -13.81 2.73
N ARG A 7 -4.23 -14.65 1.73
CA ARG A 7 -3.85 -14.41 0.34
C ARG A 7 -4.63 -13.25 -0.27
N THR A 8 -5.93 -13.12 0.04
CA THR A 8 -6.71 -11.93 -0.31
C THR A 8 -6.13 -10.68 0.33
N LEU A 9 -5.73 -10.74 1.61
CA LEU A 9 -5.11 -9.61 2.30
C LEU A 9 -3.78 -9.19 1.66
N SER A 10 -2.92 -10.15 1.29
CA SER A 10 -1.67 -9.86 0.57
C SER A 10 -1.94 -9.13 -0.75
N ASN A 11 -2.93 -9.57 -1.54
CA ASN A 11 -3.32 -8.92 -2.79
C ASN A 11 -3.89 -7.51 -2.56
N VAL A 12 -4.70 -7.34 -1.50
CA VAL A 12 -5.22 -6.02 -1.12
C VAL A 12 -4.08 -5.08 -0.76
N CYS A 13 -3.08 -5.53 0.01
CA CYS A 13 -1.88 -4.75 0.30
C CYS A 13 -1.12 -4.39 -0.97
N LEU A 14 -0.98 -5.32 -1.92
CA LEU A 14 -0.31 -5.03 -3.21
C LEU A 14 -1.02 -3.90 -3.96
N ILE A 15 -2.34 -4.00 -4.12
CA ILE A 15 -3.15 -2.99 -4.82
C ILE A 15 -3.13 -1.67 -4.05
N ALA A 16 -3.20 -1.70 -2.72
CA ALA A 16 -3.14 -0.52 -1.87
C ALA A 16 -1.81 0.23 -2.04
N GLY A 17 -0.69 -0.46 -2.26
CA GLY A 17 0.59 0.17 -2.55
C GLY A 17 0.58 0.98 -3.84
N PHE A 18 0.03 0.44 -4.93
CA PHE A 18 -0.16 1.19 -6.17
C PHE A 18 -1.18 2.32 -6.03
N ALA A 19 -2.28 2.07 -5.31
CA ALA A 19 -3.29 3.09 -5.03
C ALA A 19 -2.73 4.26 -4.22
N SER A 20 -1.81 4.00 -3.29
CA SER A 20 -1.10 5.03 -2.51
C SER A 20 -0.25 5.93 -3.41
N ILE A 21 0.45 5.36 -4.40
CA ILE A 21 1.20 6.16 -5.40
C ILE A 21 0.25 7.06 -6.20
N LEU A 22 -0.85 6.50 -6.70
CA LEU A 22 -1.84 7.28 -7.46
C LEU A 22 -2.46 8.39 -6.61
N ALA A 23 -2.80 8.09 -5.36
CA ALA A 23 -3.33 9.07 -4.43
C ALA A 23 -2.35 10.21 -4.16
N ALA A 24 -1.04 9.93 -4.02
CA ALA A 24 -0.02 10.96 -3.87
C ALA A 24 0.04 11.90 -5.08
N VAL A 25 -0.03 11.34 -6.30
CA VAL A 25 -0.07 12.13 -7.55
C VAL A 25 -1.34 12.97 -7.65
N LEU A 26 -2.49 12.41 -7.28
CA LEU A 26 -3.77 13.12 -7.27
C LEU A 26 -3.78 14.27 -6.28
N VAL A 27 -3.26 14.05 -5.07
CA VAL A 27 -3.10 15.10 -4.05
C VAL A 27 -2.26 16.24 -4.61
N TRP A 28 -1.08 15.93 -5.19
CA TRP A 28 -0.24 16.95 -5.80
C TRP A 28 -0.97 17.73 -6.91
N PHE A 29 -1.71 17.03 -7.77
CA PHE A 29 -2.45 17.65 -8.87
C PHE A 29 -3.59 18.56 -8.39
N LEU A 30 -4.26 18.20 -7.30
CA LEU A 30 -5.40 18.94 -6.72
C LEU A 30 -4.97 20.11 -5.83
N SER A 31 -3.73 20.10 -5.32
CA SER A 31 -3.26 21.06 -4.30
C SER A 31 -2.87 22.43 -4.87
N LYS A 32 -3.45 22.85 -5.99
CA LYS A 32 -2.93 23.94 -6.80
C LYS A 32 -3.07 25.36 -6.23
N GLU A 33 -3.92 25.64 -5.24
CA GLU A 33 -3.98 26.88 -4.42
C GLU A 33 -5.11 26.76 -3.36
N PRO A 34 -5.08 27.46 -2.20
CA PRO A 34 -4.11 28.45 -1.72
C PRO A 34 -3.01 27.89 -0.80
N ASP A 35 -3.02 26.58 -0.51
CA ASP A 35 -2.13 25.98 0.49
C ASP A 35 -1.26 24.85 -0.08
N LEU A 36 -0.41 25.22 -1.05
CA LEU A 36 0.52 24.33 -1.76
C LEU A 36 1.40 23.52 -0.79
N ALA A 37 1.86 24.14 0.30
CA ALA A 37 2.73 23.50 1.27
C ALA A 37 2.06 22.33 2.02
N HIS A 38 0.76 22.43 2.30
CA HIS A 38 0.01 21.33 2.94
C HIS A 38 -0.25 20.18 1.97
N GLY A 39 -0.55 20.51 0.71
CA GLY A 39 -0.77 19.52 -0.34
C GLY A 39 0.46 18.66 -0.66
N GLU A 40 1.61 19.30 -0.81
CA GLU A 40 2.87 18.60 -1.07
C GLU A 40 3.27 17.68 0.08
N ARG A 41 3.11 18.13 1.34
CA ARG A 41 3.40 17.32 2.54
C ARG A 41 2.46 16.12 2.66
N PHE A 42 1.17 16.33 2.38
CA PHE A 42 0.20 15.24 2.42
C PHE A 42 0.46 14.21 1.30
N GLY A 43 0.80 14.68 0.09
CA GLY A 43 1.16 13.80 -1.02
C GLY A 43 2.38 12.92 -0.71
N ILE A 44 3.44 13.51 -0.13
CA ILE A 44 4.62 12.76 0.31
C ILE A 44 4.24 11.72 1.38
N PHE A 45 3.45 12.12 2.39
CA PHE A 45 3.03 11.20 3.45
C PHE A 45 2.22 10.01 2.91
N VAL A 46 1.29 10.26 2.00
CA VAL A 46 0.49 9.21 1.34
C VAL A 46 1.37 8.32 0.47
N GLY A 47 2.35 8.89 -0.25
CA GLY A 47 3.30 8.12 -1.08
C GLY A 47 4.22 7.20 -0.27
N LEU A 48 4.58 7.59 0.95
CA LEU A 48 5.39 6.76 1.86
C LEU A 48 4.68 5.49 2.35
N TRP A 49 3.36 5.38 2.18
CA TRP A 49 2.64 4.16 2.52
C TRP A 49 2.85 3.03 1.49
N ALA A 50 3.19 3.35 0.24
CA ALA A 50 3.45 2.38 -0.82
C ALA A 50 4.50 1.31 -0.43
N PRO A 51 5.71 1.65 0.04
CA PRO A 51 6.70 0.65 0.46
C PRO A 51 6.19 -0.22 1.61
N THR A 52 5.46 0.35 2.57
CA THR A 52 4.87 -0.40 3.68
C THR A 52 3.89 -1.45 3.19
N PHE A 53 3.00 -1.06 2.28
CA PHE A 53 2.01 -1.97 1.69
C PHE A 53 2.66 -3.08 0.85
N PHE A 54 3.69 -2.78 0.07
CA PHE A 54 4.42 -3.80 -0.69
C PHE A 54 5.16 -4.78 0.21
N ILE A 55 5.83 -4.29 1.28
CA ILE A 55 6.51 -5.16 2.25
C ILE A 55 5.51 -6.07 2.96
N LEU A 56 4.35 -5.54 3.36
CA LEU A 56 3.29 -6.35 3.99
C LEU A 56 2.75 -7.41 3.03
N SER A 57 2.51 -7.05 1.77
CA SER A 57 2.06 -7.99 0.74
C SER A 57 3.02 -9.17 0.59
N ASP A 58 4.32 -8.89 0.42
CA ASP A 58 5.37 -9.91 0.28
C ASP A 58 5.51 -10.77 1.55
N ARG A 59 5.55 -10.15 2.74
CA ARG A 59 5.62 -10.86 4.02
C ARG A 59 4.46 -11.83 4.21
N ILE A 60 3.23 -11.39 3.92
CA ILE A 60 2.03 -12.22 4.07
C ILE A 60 2.05 -13.38 3.07
N ASP A 61 2.44 -13.13 1.82
CA ASP A 61 2.50 -14.19 0.81
C ASP A 61 3.56 -15.26 1.16
N ARG A 62 4.75 -14.84 1.60
CA ARG A 62 5.79 -15.75 2.09
C ARG A 62 5.32 -16.56 3.30
N TYR A 63 4.61 -15.94 4.23
CA TYR A 63 4.05 -16.63 5.39
C TYR A 63 3.04 -17.71 4.98
N VAL A 64 2.14 -17.40 4.04
CA VAL A 64 1.18 -18.39 3.50
C VAL A 64 1.89 -19.52 2.76
N ALA A 65 2.93 -19.20 1.97
CA ALA A 65 3.72 -20.20 1.25
C ALA A 65 4.45 -21.15 2.22
N ALA A 66 5.13 -20.61 3.23
CA ALA A 66 5.81 -21.41 4.25
C ALA A 66 4.83 -22.32 5.02
N ARG A 67 3.65 -21.79 5.39
CA ARG A 67 2.62 -22.55 6.09
C ARG A 67 2.03 -23.69 5.25
N ARG A 68 2.08 -23.59 3.92
CA ARG A 68 1.63 -24.65 3.00
C ARG A 68 2.65 -25.79 2.88
N VAL A 69 3.94 -25.51 3.04
CA VAL A 69 5.01 -26.53 2.99
C VAL A 69 5.10 -27.33 4.29
N ALA A 70 4.72 -26.73 5.42
CA ALA A 70 4.76 -27.35 6.74
C ALA A 70 3.51 -28.19 7.10
N ALA A 71 2.51 -28.25 6.22
CA ALA A 71 1.25 -28.97 6.41
C ALA A 71 1.16 -30.16 5.46
#